data_AF-A0A351F4K1-F1
#
_entry.id   AF-A0A351F4K1-F1
#
_cell.length_a   1.000
_cell.length_b   1.000
_cell.length_c   1.000
_cell.angle_alpha   90.00
_cell.angle_beta   90.00
_cell.angle_gamma   90.00
#
_symmetry.space_group_name_H-M   'P 1'
#
loop_
_entity.id
_entity.type
_entity.pdbx_description
1 polymer ?
#
loop_
_entity_poly.entity_id
_entity_poly.type
_entity_poly.pdbx_seq_one_letter_code
_entity_poly.pdbx_strand_id
1 'polypeptide(L)'
;MFKIIKYSFYDLMRSRWNYVYFLFYLALGFVLLFLNNDVSKAVITLMNIIVVLTPLIGTIFGVMYYYNSREFTELLLAQPIRRSTIFIGQ
;
A
#
# COMPACT_ATOMS: atom_id res chain seq x y z
N MET A 1 11.13 15.92 -9.68
CA MET A 1 9.84 15.40 -9.15
C MET A 1 9.46 14.06 -9.74
N PHE A 2 9.24 13.92 -11.06
CA PHE A 2 8.91 12.61 -11.68
C PHE A 2 9.90 11.49 -11.39
N LYS A 3 11.21 11.78 -11.29
CA LYS A 3 12.20 10.75 -10.91
C LYS A 3 11.99 10.24 -9.49
N ILE A 4 11.70 11.11 -8.52
CA ILE A 4 11.48 10.74 -7.11
C ILE A 4 10.21 9.89 -7.01
N ILE A 5 9.11 10.35 -7.61
CA ILE A 5 7.85 9.58 -7.66
C ILE A 5 8.05 8.22 -8.33
N LYS A 6 8.82 8.15 -9.43
CA LYS A 6 9.13 6.89 -10.10
C LYS A 6 9.91 5.93 -9.19
N TYR A 7 10.87 6.43 -8.42
CA TYR A 7 11.62 5.60 -7.47
C TYR A 7 10.76 5.16 -6.29
N SER A 8 9.94 6.05 -5.74
CA SER A 8 8.96 5.73 -4.69
C SER A 8 7.98 4.64 -5.15
N PHE A 9 7.43 4.76 -6.37
CA PHE A 9 6.51 3.77 -6.93
C PHE A 9 7.20 2.43 -7.22
N TYR A 10 8.45 2.46 -7.69
CA TYR A 10 9.24 1.26 -7.92
C TYR A 10 9.58 0.53 -6.61
N ASP A 11 9.86 1.28 -5.54
CA ASP A 11 10.10 0.72 -4.21
C ASP A 11 8.82 0.07 -3.65
N LEU A 12 7.67 0.73 -3.83
CA LEU A 12 6.37 0.20 -3.44
C LEU A 12 6.01 -1.09 -4.21
N MET A 13 6.25 -1.12 -5.52
CA MET A 13 6.04 -2.32 -6.36
C MET A 13 7.01 -3.44 -6.02
N ARG A 14 8.23 -3.14 -5.56
CA ARG A 14 9.21 -4.16 -5.13
C ARG A 14 8.83 -4.80 -3.79
N SER A 15 7.97 -4.15 -3.00
CA SER A 15 7.52 -4.69 -1.71
C SER A 15 6.75 -5.99 -1.90
N ARG A 16 7.34 -7.10 -1.44
CA ARG A 16 6.70 -8.43 -1.47
C ARG A 16 5.37 -8.44 -0.70
N TRP A 17 5.23 -7.57 0.30
CA TRP A 17 4.00 -7.44 1.09
C TRP A 17 2.81 -6.96 0.26
N ASN A 18 3.03 -6.13 -0.76
CA ASN A 18 1.95 -5.67 -1.63
C ASN A 18 1.36 -6.83 -2.46
N TYR A 19 2.22 -7.72 -2.95
CA TYR A 19 1.78 -8.93 -3.68
C TYR A 19 1.06 -9.93 -2.78
N VAL A 20 1.54 -10.12 -1.54
CA VAL A 20 0.86 -10.98 -0.55
C VAL A 20 -0.53 -10.44 -0.24
N TYR A 21 -0.67 -9.12 -0.09
CA TYR A 21 -1.96 -8.49 0.18
C TYR A 21 -2.95 -8.64 -0.98
N PHE A 22 -2.48 -8.45 -2.20
CA PHE A 22 -3.29 -8.69 -3.40
C PHE A 22 -3.76 -10.14 -3.49
N LEU A 23 -2.85 -11.10 -3.32
CA LEU A 23 -3.18 -12.54 -3.36
C LEU A 23 -4.14 -12.94 -2.24
N PHE A 24 -3.98 -12.36 -1.05
CA PHE A 24 -4.85 -12.62 0.10
C PHE A 24 -6.30 -12.24 -0.21
N TYR A 25 -6.56 -11.03 -0.71
CA TYR A 25 -7.91 -10.62 -1.07
C TYR A 25 -8.47 -11.37 -2.27
N LEU A 26 -7.63 -11.68 -3.26
CA LEU A 26 -8.04 -12.47 -4.42
C LEU A 26 -8.50 -13.86 -3.97
N ALA A 27 -7.71 -14.56 -3.15
CA ALA A 27 -8.07 -15.86 -2.61
C ALA A 27 -9.34 -15.78 -1.74
N LEU A 28 -9.46 -14.78 -0.87
CA LEU A 28 -10.67 -14.56 -0.06
C LEU A 28 -11.92 -14.35 -0.92
N GLY A 29 -11.80 -13.56 -1.98
CA GLY A 29 -12.88 -13.33 -2.94
C GLY A 29 -13.32 -14.63 -3.61
N PHE A 30 -12.38 -15.43 -4.10
CA PHE A 30 -12.69 -16.74 -4.70
C PHE A 30 -13.35 -17.68 -3.70
N VAL A 31 -12.79 -17.83 -2.49
CA VAL A 31 -13.35 -18.71 -1.46
C VAL A 31 -14.77 -18.30 -1.08
N LEU A 32 -15.02 -17.01 -0.89
CA LEU A 32 -16.35 -16.52 -0.52
C LEU A 32 -17.38 -16.68 -1.64
N LEU A 33 -16.97 -16.51 -2.90
CA LEU A 33 -17.85 -16.75 -4.05
C LEU A 33 -18.16 -18.23 -4.26
N PHE A 34 -17.21 -19.13 -3.98
CA PHE A 34 -17.44 -20.58 -4.09
C PHE A 34 -18.23 -21.16 -2.90
N LEU A 35 -18.11 -20.59 -1.70
CA LEU A 35 -18.75 -21.10 -0.49
C LEU A 35 -20.21 -20.62 -0.31
N ASN A 36 -20.58 -19.48 -0.92
CA ASN A 36 -21.92 -18.91 -0.79
C ASN A 36 -22.78 -19.22 -2.01
N ASN A 37 -24.02 -19.69 -1.78
CA ASN A 37 -25.01 -19.91 -2.84
C ASN A 37 -25.61 -18.61 -3.43
N ASP A 38 -25.49 -17.49 -2.72
CA ASP A 38 -26.00 -16.19 -3.16
C ASP A 38 -24.86 -15.19 -3.26
N VAL A 39 -24.64 -14.71 -4.50
CA VAL A 39 -23.60 -13.73 -4.84
C VAL A 39 -23.76 -12.46 -4.01
N SER A 40 -25.00 -12.05 -3.71
CA SER A 40 -25.26 -10.82 -2.96
C SER A 40 -24.72 -10.91 -1.53
N LYS A 41 -24.90 -12.06 -0.87
CA LYS A 41 -24.38 -12.32 0.48
C LYS A 41 -22.85 -12.44 0.49
N ALA A 42 -22.28 -13.06 -0.53
CA ALA A 42 -20.83 -13.15 -0.70
C ALA A 42 -20.17 -11.76 -0.84
N VAL A 43 -20.78 -10.88 -1.63
CA VAL A 43 -20.27 -9.50 -1.81
C VAL A 43 -20.41 -8.69 -0.52
N ILE A 44 -21.54 -8.78 0.18
CA ILE A 44 -21.74 -8.06 1.46
C ILE A 44 -20.71 -8.50 2.51
N THR A 45 -20.45 -9.81 2.63
CA THR A 45 -19.43 -10.32 3.56
C THR A 45 -18.02 -9.88 3.18
N LEU A 46 -17.68 -9.91 1.89
CA LEU A 46 -16.39 -9.42 1.40
C LEU A 46 -16.22 -7.91 1.70
N MET A 47 -17.25 -7.10 1.47
CA MET A 47 -17.22 -5.66 1.75
C MET A 47 -16.98 -5.36 3.23
N ASN A 48 -17.63 -6.11 4.14
CA ASN A 48 -17.40 -5.95 5.57
C ASN A 48 -15.94 -6.25 5.96
N ILE A 49 -15.36 -7.32 5.39
CA ILE A 49 -13.96 -7.68 5.63
C ILE A 49 -13.03 -6.56 5.13
N ILE A 50 -13.27 -6.03 3.92
CA ILE A 50 -12.47 -4.95 3.33
C ILE A 50 -12.54 -3.68 4.18
N VAL A 51 -13.72 -3.29 4.66
CA VAL A 51 -13.92 -2.10 5.49
C VAL A 51 -13.11 -2.17 6.79
N VAL A 52 -12.96 -3.35 7.39
CA VAL A 52 -12.19 -3.52 8.63
C VAL A 52 -10.70 -3.67 8.36
N LEU A 53 -10.30 -4.51 7.40
CA LEU A 53 -8.89 -4.85 7.17
C LEU A 53 -8.11 -3.76 6.43
N THR A 54 -8.75 -3.08 5.47
CA THR A 54 -8.07 -2.05 4.67
C THR A 54 -7.53 -0.89 5.49
N PRO A 55 -8.28 -0.26 6.41
CA PRO A 55 -7.73 0.83 7.22
C PRO A 55 -6.61 0.36 8.16
N LEU A 56 -6.71 -0.84 8.74
CA LEU A 56 -5.65 -1.40 9.59
C LEU A 56 -4.34 -1.59 8.83
N ILE A 57 -4.44 -2.09 7.61
CA ILE A 57 -3.27 -2.32 6.76
C ILE A 57 -2.75 -0.98 6.22
N GLY A 58 -3.64 -0.05 5.89
CA GLY A 58 -3.28 1.31 5.49
C GLY A 58 -2.48 2.07 6.55
N THR A 59 -2.84 1.96 7.83
CA THR A 59 -2.05 2.59 8.90
C THR A 59 -0.67 1.96 9.05
N ILE A 60 -0.58 0.62 9.00
CA ILE A 60 0.70 -0.09 9.07
C ILE A 60 1.60 0.27 7.88
N PHE A 61 1.08 0.25 6.65
CA PHE A 61 1.84 0.62 5.46
C PHE A 61 2.25 2.09 5.48
N GLY A 62 1.36 2.99 5.92
CA GLY A 62 1.68 4.41 6.06
C GLY A 62 2.81 4.66 7.05
N VAL A 63 2.76 4.01 8.22
CA VAL A 63 3.83 4.07 9.22
C VAL A 63 5.12 3.46 8.66
N MET A 64 5.05 2.25 8.09
CA MET A 64 6.21 1.57 7.54
C MET A 64 6.91 2.42 6.48
N TYR A 65 6.16 3.00 5.54
CA TYR A 65 6.71 3.84 4.48
C TYR A 65 7.30 5.15 5.03
N TYR A 66 6.66 5.76 6.03
CA TYR A 66 7.17 6.96 6.70
C TYR A 66 8.52 6.69 7.39
N TYR A 67 8.64 5.57 8.12
CA TYR A 67 9.90 5.21 8.78
C TYR A 67 10.99 4.79 7.79
N ASN A 68 10.67 4.03 6.74
CA ASN A 68 11.66 3.58 5.75
C ASN A 68 12.18 4.73 4.86
N SER A 69 11.33 5.71 4.56
CA SER A 69 11.70 6.87 3.74
C SER A 69 12.54 7.92 4.48
N ARG A 70 12.69 7.79 5.82
CA ARG A 70 13.44 8.75 6.63
C ARG A 70 14.92 8.79 6.26
N GLU A 71 15.58 7.63 6.19
CA GLU A 71 17.01 7.54 5.82
C GLU A 71 17.26 8.07 4.39
N PHE A 72 16.34 7.78 3.47
CA PHE A 72 16.40 8.32 2.11
C PHE A 72 16.24 9.84 2.07
N THR A 73 15.38 10.39 2.92
CA THR A 73 15.15 11.84 3.03
C THR A 73 16.36 12.54 3.63
N GLU A 74 17.02 11.94 4.61
CA GLU A 74 18.28 12.45 5.19
C GLU A 74 19.41 12.48 4.14
N LEU A 75 19.52 11.45 3.30
CA LEU A 75 20.48 11.42 2.18
C LEU A 75 20.17 12.48 1.10
N LEU A 76 18.90 12.72 0.79
CA LEU A 76 18.49 13.75 -0.19
C LEU A 76 18.79 15.18 0.30
N LEU A 77 18.75 15.41 1.62
CA LEU A 77 19.08 16.71 2.22
C LEU A 77 20.58 17.03 2.19
N ALA A 78 21.45 16.02 2.10
CA ALA A 78 22.89 16.21 1.90
C ALA A 78 23.23 16.62 0.47
N GLN A 79 22.31 16.42 -0.49
CA GLN A 79 22.45 16.87 -1.86
C GLN A 79 21.94 18.32 -2.01
N PRO A 80 22.47 19.12 -2.95
CA PRO A 80 22.07 20.52 -3.16
C PRO A 80 20.69 20.60 -3.84
N ILE A 81 19.65 20.13 -3.15
CA ILE A 81 18.25 20.06 -3.62
C ILE A 81 17.41 21.05 -2.80
N ARG A 82 16.53 21.79 -3.46
CA ARG A 82 15.62 22.73 -2.80
C ARG A 82 14.62 21.96 -1.91
N ARG A 83 14.47 22.39 -0.66
CA ARG A 83 13.63 21.71 0.36
C ARG A 83 12.15 21.56 -0.03
N SER A 84 11.62 22.50 -0.82
CA SER A 84 10.25 22.42 -1.35
C SER A 84 10.03 21.23 -2.29
N THR A 85 11.08 20.77 -2.99
CA THR A 85 11.02 19.62 -3.89
C THR A 85 11.06 18.29 -3.13
N ILE A 86 11.62 18.29 -1.92
CA ILE A 86 11.67 17.11 -1.03
C ILE A 86 10.31 16.92 -0.37
N PHE A 87 9.69 18.00 0.13
CA PHE A 87 8.40 17.93 0.82
C PHE A 87 7.22 17.50 -0.08
N ILE A 88 7.25 17.86 -1.37
CA ILE A 88 6.24 17.43 -2.36
C ILE A 88 6.57 16.04 -2.93
N GLY A 89 7.78 15.54 -2.71
CA GLY A 89 8.26 14.26 -3.24
C GLY A 89 8.09 13.07 -2.30
N GLN A 90 7.90 13.32 -1.00
CA GLN A 90 7.43 12.33 -0.01
C GLN A 90 5.93 12.07 -0.18
#